data_AF-A0A2T4USK6-F1
#
_entry.id   AF-A0A2T4USK6-F1
#
_cell.length_a   1.000
_cell.length_b   1.000
_cell.length_c   1.000
_cell.angle_alpha   90.00
_cell.angle_beta   90.00
_cell.angle_gamma   90.00
#
_symmetry.space_group_name_H-M   'P 1'
#
loop_
_entity.id
_entity.type
_entity.pdbx_description
1 polymer ?
#
loop_
_entity_poly.entity_id
_entity_poly.type
_entity_poly.pdbx_seq_one_letter_code
_entity_poly.pdbx_strand_id
1 'polypeptide(L)'
;MLIIGLVCIVVAFFSVYASGRRGWRDVCVEDFPYRGPTGDVVSGGWSWWPLGVRCEHRGANSGDLLFVEHTGWDLTALALLGLAAVVTWFAVTVRRPS
;
A
#
# COMPACT_ATOMS: atom_id res chain seq x y z
N MET A 1 -22.35 4.89 6.83
CA MET A 1 -21.36 3.85 6.48
C MET A 1 -20.77 4.06 5.09
N LEU A 2 -21.56 4.33 4.05
CA LEU A 2 -21.04 4.60 2.69
C LEU A 2 -19.94 5.67 2.65
N ILE A 3 -20.21 6.86 3.22
CA ILE A 3 -19.25 7.98 3.21
C ILE A 3 -17.93 7.58 3.90
N ILE A 4 -18.02 6.92 5.06
CA ILE A 4 -16.82 6.45 5.80
C ILE A 4 -16.05 5.43 4.96
N GLY A 5 -16.74 4.48 4.33
CA GLY A 5 -16.11 3.48 3.48
C GLY A 5 -15.41 4.09 2.26
N LEU A 6 -16.05 5.05 1.60
CA LEU A 6 -15.46 5.80 0.49
C LEU A 6 -14.24 6.61 0.95
N VAL A 7 -14.32 7.28 2.10
CA VAL A 7 -13.18 8.02 2.66
C VAL A 7 -11.99 7.09 2.90
N CYS A 8 -12.20 5.91 3.49
CA CYS A 8 -11.13 4.94 3.69
C CYS A 8 -10.46 4.50 2.37
N ILE A 9 -11.27 4.22 1.34
CA ILE A 9 -10.76 3.83 0.01
C ILE A 9 -9.98 4.98 -0.64
N VAL A 10 -10.53 6.20 -0.58
CA VAL A 10 -9.89 7.40 -1.14
C VAL A 10 -8.58 7.68 -0.42
N VAL A 11 -8.54 7.60 0.91
CA VAL A 11 -7.31 7.78 1.69
C VAL A 11 -6.27 6.72 1.28
N ALA A 12 -6.63 5.44 1.21
CA ALA A 12 -5.71 4.38 0.80
C ALA A 12 -5.15 4.64 -0.62
N PHE A 13 -6.00 5.04 -1.56
CA PHE A 13 -5.60 5.37 -2.93
C PHE A 13 -4.65 6.58 -2.98
N PHE A 14 -4.99 7.67 -2.29
CA PHE A 14 -4.17 8.88 -2.29
C PHE A 14 -2.85 8.68 -1.55
N SER A 15 -2.80 7.83 -0.53
CA SER A 15 -1.54 7.43 0.12
C SER A 15 -0.61 6.74 -0.88
N VAL A 16 -1.10 5.72 -1.60
CA VAL A 16 -0.33 5.02 -2.65
C VAL A 16 0.10 5.99 -3.76
N TYR A 17 -0.81 6.84 -4.22
CA TYR A 17 -0.53 7.81 -5.28
C TYR A 17 0.50 8.87 -4.85
N ALA A 18 0.42 9.38 -3.62
CA ALA A 18 1.35 10.36 -3.10
C ALA A 18 2.76 9.77 -2.96
N SER A 19 2.87 8.54 -2.43
CA SER A 19 4.13 7.81 -2.34
C SER A 19 4.74 7.58 -3.73
N GLY A 20 3.95 7.18 -4.72
CA GLY A 20 4.44 6.96 -6.09
C GLY A 20 5.10 8.17 -6.76
N ARG A 21 4.82 9.40 -6.28
CA ARG A 21 5.44 10.64 -6.77
C ARG A 21 6.76 11.00 -6.09
N ARG A 22 7.12 10.36 -4.98
CA ARG A 22 8.34 10.67 -4.19
C ARG A 22 9.57 9.88 -4.65
N GLY A 23 9.44 9.01 -5.65
CA GLY A 23 10.54 8.16 -6.10
C GLY A 23 10.80 6.99 -5.15
N TRP A 24 11.29 5.88 -5.70
CA TRP A 24 11.36 4.61 -4.96
C TRP A 24 12.29 4.65 -3.76
N ARG A 25 13.35 5.46 -3.79
CA ARG A 25 14.27 5.62 -2.67
C ARG A 25 13.56 6.16 -1.44
N ASP A 26 12.75 7.21 -1.59
CA ASP A 26 12.06 7.84 -0.47
C ASP A 26 10.92 6.95 0.04
N VAL A 27 10.16 6.33 -0.87
CA VAL A 27 9.07 5.40 -0.50
C VAL A 27 9.59 4.19 0.27
N CYS A 28 10.67 3.57 -0.20
CA CYS A 28 11.22 2.37 0.42
C CYS A 28 11.94 2.62 1.76
N VAL A 29 12.36 3.85 2.04
CA VAL A 29 13.14 4.19 3.24
C VAL A 29 12.32 4.93 4.28
N GLU A 30 11.49 5.90 3.86
CA GLU A 30 10.70 6.75 4.76
C GLU A 30 9.31 6.19 5.05
N ASP A 31 8.56 5.77 4.03
CA ASP A 31 7.17 5.32 4.21
C ASP A 31 7.09 3.89 4.78
N PHE A 32 8.11 3.07 4.54
CA PHE A 32 8.21 1.70 5.06
C PHE A 32 9.55 1.53 5.78
N PRO A 33 9.65 1.78 7.10
CA PRO A 33 10.92 1.83 7.81
C PRO A 33 11.68 0.50 7.68
N TYR A 34 12.67 0.49 6.79
CA TYR A 34 13.44 -0.68 6.44
C TYR A 34 14.69 -0.85 7.31
N ARG A 35 15.05 -2.10 7.59
CA ARG A 35 16.30 -2.54 8.24
C ARG A 35 17.07 -3.60 7.43
N GLY A 36 16.93 -3.66 6.12
CA GLY A 36 17.70 -4.67 5.37
C GLY A 36 19.06 -4.16 4.90
N PRO A 37 19.74 -4.88 3.98
CA PRO A 37 21.17 -4.77 3.77
C PRO A 37 21.55 -3.33 3.41
N THR A 38 22.73 -2.89 3.86
CA THR A 38 23.29 -1.54 3.73
C THR A 38 23.60 -1.12 2.28
N GLY A 39 22.63 -1.25 1.37
CA GLY A 39 22.76 -1.00 -0.06
C GLY A 39 21.69 -0.04 -0.58
N ASP A 40 22.05 0.71 -1.63
CA ASP A 40 21.18 1.70 -2.25
C ASP A 40 19.94 1.05 -2.89
N VAL A 41 18.78 1.71 -2.73
CA VAL A 41 17.56 1.39 -3.47
C VAL A 41 17.78 1.77 -4.93
N VAL A 42 17.75 0.79 -5.81
CA VAL A 42 17.95 0.98 -7.27
C VAL A 42 16.64 1.07 -8.02
N SER A 43 15.60 0.37 -7.55
CA SER A 43 14.28 0.37 -8.18
C SER A 43 13.21 -0.12 -7.20
N GLY A 44 11.95 -0.04 -7.59
CA GLY A 44 10.84 -0.58 -6.82
C GLY A 44 9.59 -0.79 -7.65
N GLY A 45 8.62 -1.48 -7.07
CA GLY A 45 7.32 -1.75 -7.66
C GLY A 45 6.22 -1.79 -6.60
N TRP A 46 4.96 -1.65 -7.03
CA TRP A 46 3.82 -1.81 -6.14
C TRP A 46 3.46 -3.29 -5.98
N SER A 47 3.21 -3.71 -4.75
CA SER A 47 2.58 -5.01 -4.47
C SER A 47 1.07 -4.83 -4.35
N TRP A 48 0.32 -5.67 -5.04
CA TRP A 48 -1.15 -5.63 -5.03
C TRP A 48 -1.74 -6.49 -3.90
N TRP A 49 -0.97 -7.44 -3.35
CA TRP A 49 -1.41 -8.28 -2.25
C TRP A 49 -0.26 -8.84 -1.40
N PRO A 50 -0.13 -8.41 -0.13
CA PRO A 50 -0.82 -7.27 0.48
C PRO A 50 -0.45 -5.95 -0.22
N LEU A 51 -1.34 -4.95 -0.18
CA LEU A 51 -1.08 -3.62 -0.73
C LEU A 51 0.19 -3.06 -0.09
N GLY A 52 1.23 -2.80 -0.87
CA GLY A 52 2.53 -2.43 -0.34
C GLY A 52 3.52 -2.11 -1.43
N VAL A 53 4.80 -2.17 -1.11
CA VAL A 53 5.88 -1.89 -2.06
C VAL A 53 6.91 -3.00 -2.06
N ARG A 54 7.47 -3.27 -3.23
CA ARG A 54 8.61 -4.15 -3.41
C ARG A 54 9.80 -3.28 -3.78
N CYS A 55 10.86 -3.37 -3.00
CA CYS A 55 12.06 -2.56 -3.13
C CYS A 55 13.23 -3.43 -3.60
N GLU A 56 13.94 -2.96 -4.61
CA GLU A 56 15.15 -3.59 -5.12
C GLU A 56 16.37 -2.86 -4.57
N HIS A 57 17.21 -3.60 -3.84
CA HIS A 57 18.45 -3.09 -3.26
C HIS A 57 19.63 -3.70 -4.00
N ARG A 58 20.65 -2.89 -4.29
CA ARG A 58 21.94 -3.40 -4.74
C ARG A 58 22.81 -3.72 -3.52
N GLY A 59 23.19 -4.98 -3.36
CA GLY A 59 24.06 -5.42 -2.27
C GLY A 59 25.44 -4.75 -2.34
N ALA A 60 25.87 -4.13 -1.24
CA ALA A 60 27.11 -3.36 -1.17
C ALA A 60 28.39 -4.19 -1.45
N ASN A 61 28.35 -5.50 -1.19
CA ASN A 61 29.53 -6.37 -1.23
C ASN A 61 29.57 -7.35 -2.41
N SER A 62 28.41 -7.73 -2.98
CA SER A 62 28.35 -8.70 -4.09
C SER A 62 27.81 -8.11 -5.40
N GLY A 63 27.20 -6.92 -5.36
CA GLY A 63 26.50 -6.35 -6.51
C GLY A 63 25.17 -7.04 -6.83
N ASP A 64 24.79 -8.08 -6.07
CA ASP A 64 23.53 -8.80 -6.27
C ASP A 64 22.33 -7.89 -5.98
N LEU A 65 21.26 -8.10 -6.76
CA LEU A 65 19.98 -7.45 -6.54
C LEU A 65 19.18 -8.24 -5.50
N LEU A 66 18.92 -7.61 -4.37
CA LEU A 66 18.11 -8.17 -3.29
C LEU A 66 16.72 -7.53 -3.33
N PHE A 67 15.70 -8.37 -3.45
CA PHE A 67 14.32 -7.93 -3.46
C PHE A 67 13.77 -8.02 -2.04
N VAL A 68 13.33 -6.90 -1.48
CA VAL A 68 12.58 -6.90 -0.23
C VAL A 68 11.15 -6.45 -0.49
N GLU A 69 10.22 -7.25 -0.02
CA GLU A 69 8.81 -6.92 -0.05
C GLU A 69 8.38 -6.30 1.28
N HIS A 70 7.86 -5.09 1.19
CA HIS A 70 7.26 -4.35 2.29
C HIS A 70 5.75 -4.48 2.19
N THR A 71 5.20 -5.30 3.09
CA THR A 71 3.77 -5.54 3.16
C THR A 71 3.06 -4.39 3.87
N GLY A 72 2.26 -3.60 3.17
CA GLY A 72 1.38 -2.58 3.76
C GLY A 72 0.05 -3.17 4.24
N TRP A 73 0.12 -4.01 5.27
CA TRP A 73 -1.07 -4.64 5.84
C TRP A 73 -2.05 -3.63 6.44
N ASP A 74 -1.56 -2.48 6.88
CA ASP A 74 -2.34 -1.33 7.32
C ASP A 74 -3.19 -0.74 6.19
N LEU A 75 -2.58 -0.46 5.02
CA LEU A 75 -3.29 -0.01 3.81
C LEU A 75 -4.27 -1.07 3.31
N THR A 76 -3.86 -2.33 3.37
CA THR A 76 -4.70 -3.48 3.01
C THR A 76 -5.94 -3.57 3.90
N ALA A 77 -5.75 -3.46 5.22
CA ALA A 77 -6.85 -3.48 6.19
C ALA A 77 -7.79 -2.28 5.99
N LEU A 78 -7.26 -1.09 5.76
CA LEU A 78 -8.06 0.12 5.51
C LEU A 78 -8.91 -0.02 4.24
N ALA A 79 -8.34 -0.53 3.15
CA ALA A 79 -9.06 -0.78 1.91
C ALA A 79 -10.17 -1.83 2.08
N LEU A 80 -9.89 -2.93 2.79
CA LEU A 80 -10.86 -3.99 3.07
C LEU A 80 -12.01 -3.50 3.97
N LEU A 81 -11.71 -2.74 5.03
CA LEU A 81 -12.73 -2.15 5.91
C LEU A 81 -13.59 -1.14 5.15
N GLY A 82 -12.96 -0.33 4.28
CA GLY A 82 -13.67 0.61 3.42
C GLY A 82 -14.63 -0.10 2.47
N LEU A 83 -14.15 -1.13 1.78
CA LEU A 83 -14.94 -1.96 0.87
C LEU A 83 -16.12 -2.63 1.61
N ALA A 84 -15.85 -3.24 2.77
CA ALA A 84 -16.88 -3.89 3.58
C ALA A 84 -17.98 -2.92 4.00
N ALA A 85 -17.63 -1.68 4.39
CA ALA A 85 -18.60 -0.65 4.75
C ALA A 85 -19.47 -0.21 3.56
N VAL A 86 -18.90 -0.11 2.36
CA VAL A 86 -19.64 0.21 1.12
C VAL A 86 -20.59 -0.94 0.76
N VAL A 87 -20.11 -2.18 0.76
CA VAL A 87 -20.91 -3.38 0.44
C VAL A 87 -22.05 -3.54 1.44
N THR A 88 -21.79 -3.37 2.73
CA THR A 88 -22.82 -3.49 3.77
C THR A 88 -23.90 -2.42 3.60
N TRP A 89 -23.52 -1.17 3.31
CA TRP A 89 -24.49 -0.11 3.04
C TRP A 89 -25.37 -0.47 1.84
N PHE A 90 -24.76 -0.92 0.73
CA PHE A 90 -25.49 -1.29 -0.48
C PHE A 90 -26.45 -2.46 -0.23
N ALA A 91 -26.01 -3.48 0.50
CA ALA A 91 -26.85 -4.63 0.85
C ALA A 91 -28.07 -4.22 1.71
N VAL A 92 -27.91 -3.25 2.61
CA VAL A 92 -29.01 -2.73 3.44
C VAL A 92 -29.98 -1.87 2.63
N THR A 93 -29.48 -1.00 1.75
CA THR A 93 -30.33 -0.13 0.94
C THR A 93 -31.13 -0.88 -0.12
N VAL A 94 -30.54 -1.90 -0.76
CA VAL A 94 -31.26 -2.75 -1.72
C VAL A 94 -32.34 -3.59 -1.02
N ARG A 95 -32.11 -4.03 0.22
CA ARG A 95 -33.09 -4.82 1.00
C ARG A 95 -34.18 -3.99 1.66
N ARG A 96 -34.02 -2.68 1.74
CA ARG A 96 -35.06 -1.74 2.19
C ARG A 96 -35.51 -0.88 1.00
N PRO A 97 -36.22 -1.45 0.02
CA PRO A 97 -36.95 -0.61 -0.92
C PRO A 97 -37.98 0.19 -0.11
N SER A 98 -37.93 1.51 -0.26
CA SER A 98 -38.89 2.48 0.26
C SER A 98 -40.33 2.10 -0.12
#